data_AF-A0A2M7D1I4-F1
#
_entry.id   AF-A0A2M7D1I4-F1
#
_cell.length_a   1.000
_cell.length_b   1.000
_cell.length_c   1.000
_cell.angle_alpha   90.00
_cell.angle_beta   90.00
_cell.angle_gamma   90.00
#
_symmetry.space_group_name_H-M   'P 1'
#
loop_
_entity.id
_entity.type
_entity.pdbx_description
1 polymer ?
#
loop_
_entity_poly.entity_id
_entity_poly.type
_entity_poly.pdbx_seq_one_letter_code
_entity_poly.pdbx_strand_id
1 'polypeptide(L)' 'MKKAINIRLEESLLHDLDAYAQELDRSRTYLIEKAVSTYFDTLDEMISDKRIDEVKKGSVEVFSLEQVALELGLK' A
#
# COMPACT_ATOMS: atom_id res chain seq x y z
N MET A 1 -6.56 -11.28 -11.68
CA MET A 1 -6.03 -11.16 -13.06
C MET A 1 -4.94 -10.09 -13.06
N LYS A 2 -3.77 -10.37 -13.65
CA LYS A 2 -2.71 -9.35 -13.78
C LYS A 2 -3.01 -8.44 -14.98
N LYS A 3 -2.72 -7.14 -14.85
CA LYS A 3 -2.82 -6.16 -15.95
C LYS A 3 -1.42 -5.68 -16.33
N ALA A 4 -1.15 -5.59 -17.62
CA ALA A 4 0.09 -5.00 -18.10
C ALA A 4 0.02 -3.47 -17.96
N ILE A 5 1.12 -2.87 -17.52
CA ILE A 5 1.29 -1.43 -17.39
C ILE A 5 2.63 -1.03 -18.00
N ASN A 6 2.70 0.18 -18.54
CA ASN A 6 3.96 0.79 -18.98
C ASN A 6 4.42 1.78 -17.92
N ILE A 7 5.67 1.62 -17.47
CA ILE A 7 6.33 2.51 -16.50
C ILE A 7 7.67 2.96 -17.07
N ARG A 8 8.11 4.16 -16.68
CA ARG A 8 9.45 4.67 -17.01
C ARG A 8 10.30 4.60 -15.75
N LEU A 9 11.50 4.06 -15.86
CA LEU A 9 12.47 3.91 -14.78
C LEU A 9 13.84 4.37 -15.27
N GLU A 10 14.69 4.78 -14.33
CA GLU A 10 16.10 5.07 -14.60
C GLU A 10 16.82 3.81 -15.11
N GLU A 11 17.75 3.99 -16.05
CA GLU A 11 18.46 2.88 -16.70
C GLU A 11 19.30 2.08 -15.70
N SER A 12 19.97 2.75 -14.76
CA SER A 12 20.74 2.10 -13.70
C SER A 12 19.86 1.20 -12.82
N LEU A 13 18.68 1.68 -12.45
CA LEU A 13 17.73 0.90 -11.65
C LEU A 13 17.23 -0.33 -12.41
N LEU A 14 17.01 -0.20 -13.73
CA LEU A 14 16.63 -1.33 -14.56
C LEU A 14 17.75 -2.37 -14.64
N HIS A 15 19.01 -1.92 -14.75
CA HIS A 15 20.17 -2.81 -14.74
C HIS A 15 20.28 -3.61 -13.43
N ASP A 16 20.12 -2.94 -12.28
CA ASP A 16 20.14 -3.59 -10.97
C ASP A 16 18.99 -4.58 -10.83
N LEU A 17 17.79 -4.21 -11.28
CA LEU A 17 16.62 -5.09 -11.25
C LEU A 17 16.84 -6.36 -12.08
N ASP A 18 17.43 -6.23 -13.26
CA ASP A 18 17.75 -7.34 -14.15
C ASP A 18 18.79 -8.28 -13.50
N ALA A 19 19.83 -7.72 -12.86
CA ALA A 19 20.86 -8.48 -12.15
C ALA A 19 20.28 -9.28 -10.97
N TYR A 20 19.45 -8.65 -10.12
CA TYR A 20 18.79 -9.34 -9.01
C TYR A 20 17.77 -10.38 -9.49
N ALA A 21 17.04 -10.10 -10.56
CA ALA A 21 16.09 -11.05 -11.15
C ALA A 21 16.81 -12.34 -11.59
N GLN A 22 17.96 -12.19 -12.26
CA GLN A 22 18.78 -13.32 -12.68
C GLN A 22 19.34 -14.12 -11.50
N GLU A 23 19.94 -13.46 -10.51
CA GLU A 23 20.55 -14.12 -9.35
C GLU A 23 19.52 -14.88 -8.51
N LEU A 24 18.31 -14.34 -8.37
CA LEU A 24 17.24 -14.93 -7.55
C LEU A 24 16.36 -15.94 -8.29
N ASP A 25 16.61 -16.18 -9.59
CA ASP A 25 15.75 -16.96 -10.48
C ASP A 25 14.28 -16.47 -10.41
N ARG A 26 14.10 -15.17 -10.60
CA ARG A 26 12.79 -14.50 -10.59
C ARG A 26 12.63 -13.59 -11.78
N SER A 27 11.37 -13.29 -12.13
CA SER A 27 11.09 -12.29 -13.17
C SER A 27 11.19 -10.87 -12.62
N ARG A 28 11.54 -9.93 -13.49
CA ARG A 28 11.49 -8.49 -13.19
C ARG A 28 10.12 -8.04 -12.71
N THR A 29 9.07 -8.55 -13.34
CA THR A 29 7.68 -8.30 -12.94
C THR A 29 7.42 -8.77 -11.51
N TYR A 30 7.95 -9.92 -11.10
CA TYR A 30 7.83 -10.40 -9.72
C TYR A 30 8.50 -9.45 -8.72
N LEU A 31 9.72 -8.99 -9.02
CA LEU A 31 10.44 -8.06 -8.15
C LEU A 31 9.72 -6.69 -8.07
N ILE A 32 9.25 -6.14 -9.19
CA ILE A 32 8.49 -4.89 -9.22
C ILE A 32 7.19 -5.03 -8.42
N GLU A 33 6.45 -6.12 -8.61
CA GLU A 33 5.22 -6.39 -7.88
C GLU A 33 5.46 -6.45 -6.37
N LYS A 34 6.54 -7.11 -5.93
CA LYS A 34 6.91 -7.19 -4.52
C LYS A 34 7.38 -5.86 -3.96
N ALA A 35 8.23 -5.13 -4.66
CA ALA A 35 8.70 -3.81 -4.23
C ALA A 35 7.53 -2.83 -4.06
N VAL A 36 6.61 -2.78 -5.03
CA VAL A 36 5.41 -1.92 -4.95
C VAL A 36 4.52 -2.36 -3.78
N SER A 37 4.28 -3.67 -3.61
CA SER A 37 3.46 -4.18 -2.51
C SER A 37 4.05 -3.82 -1.14
N THR A 38 5.35 -3.99 -0.96
CA THR A 38 6.04 -3.63 0.29
C THR A 38 6.00 -2.12 0.54
N TYR A 39 6.12 -1.29 -0.49
CA TYR A 39 6.01 0.15 -0.31
C TYR A 39 4.61 0.58 0.13
N PHE A 40 3.56 -0.13 -0.32
CA PHE A 40 2.20 0.12 0.15
C PHE A 40 2.05 -0.10 1.66
N ASP A 41 2.75 -1.05 2.28
CA ASP A 41 2.72 -1.23 3.74
C ASP A 41 3.18 0.05 4.46
N THR A 42 4.24 0.70 3.96
CA THR A 42 4.72 1.99 4.50
C THR A 42 3.73 3.12 4.24
N LEU A 43 3.12 3.17 3.06
CA LEU A 43 2.10 4.18 2.76
C LEU A 43 0.86 4.03 3.65
N ASP A 44 0.45 2.80 3.95
CA ASP A 44 -0.68 2.50 4.83
C ASP A 44 -0.40 2.95 6.28
N GLU A 45 0.83 2.81 6.76
CA GLU A 45 1.26 3.37 8.05
C GLU A 45 1.14 4.90 8.05
N MET A 46 1.68 5.57 7.03
CA MET A 46 1.59 7.04 6.90
C MET A 46 0.14 7.54 6.86
N ILE A 47 -0.75 6.81 6.17
CA ILE A 47 -2.18 7.13 6.13
C ILE A 47 -2.82 6.92 7.51
N SER A 48 -2.43 5.86 8.20
CA SER A 48 -2.92 5.55 9.55
C SER A 48 -2.53 6.65 10.54
N ASP A 49 -1.29 7.11 10.53
CA ASP A 49 -0.82 8.22 11.35
C ASP A 49 -1.61 9.50 11.08
N LYS A 50 -1.81 9.82 9.80
CA LYS A 50 -2.62 10.97 9.40
C LYS A 50 -4.05 10.89 9.97
N ARG A 51 -4.69 9.73 9.88
CA ARG A 51 -6.04 9.51 10.43
C ARG A 51 -6.08 9.65 11.94
N ILE A 52 -5.07 9.13 12.64
CA ILE A 52 -4.95 9.27 14.10
C ILE A 52 -4.85 10.76 14.48
N ASP A 53 -4.07 11.53 13.74
CA ASP A 53 -3.93 12.97 13.99
C ASP A 53 -5.22 13.74 13.73
N GLU A 54 -5.98 13.38 12.70
CA GLU A 54 -7.30 13.95 12.42
C GLU A 54 -8.29 13.68 13.56
N VAL A 55 -8.29 12.45 14.10
CA VAL A 55 -9.10 12.09 15.28
C VAL A 55 -8.67 12.92 16.50
N LYS A 56 -7.37 13.04 16.77
CA LYS A 56 -6.85 13.84 17.89
C LYS A 56 -7.20 15.32 17.78
N LYS A 57 -7.22 15.87 16.56
CA LYS A 57 -7.59 17.27 16.30
C LYS A 57 -9.11 17.51 16.38
N GLY A 58 -9.91 16.45 16.46
CA GLY A 58 -11.37 16.54 16.40
C GLY A 58 -11.88 16.99 15.02
N SER A 59 -11.09 16.83 13.96
CA SER A 59 -11.47 17.21 12.61
C SER A 59 -12.30 16.15 11.87
N VAL A 60 -12.56 15.02 12.53
CA VAL A 60 -13.35 13.90 12.02
C VAL A 60 -14.34 13.45 13.10
N GLU A 61 -15.53 13.04 12.66
CA GLU A 61 -16.54 12.46 13.54
C GLU A 61 -16.14 11.04 13.94
N VAL A 62 -16.34 10.71 15.22
CA VAL A 62 -16.08 9.38 15.77
C VAL A 62 -17.39 8.76 16.24
N PHE A 63 -17.56 7.48 15.97
CA PHE A 63 -18.76 6.73 16.34
C PHE A 63 -18.41 5.68 17.39
N SER A 64 -19.27 5.53 18.39
CA SER A 64 -19.19 4.43 19.35
C SER A 64 -19.59 3.11 18.68
N LEU A 65 -19.20 1.99 19.30
CA LEU A 65 -19.58 0.67 18.83
C LEU A 65 -21.11 0.51 18.75
N GLU A 66 -21.84 1.08 19.69
CA GLU A 66 -23.31 1.05 19.74
C GLU A 66 -23.93 1.83 18.58
N GLN A 67 -23.39 3.01 18.27
CA GLN A 67 -23.86 3.83 17.14
C GLN A 67 -23.70 3.07 15.82
N VAL A 68 -22.54 2.44 15.61
CA VAL A 68 -22.27 1.62 14.43
C VAL A 68 -23.17 0.38 14.38
N ALA A 69 -23.38 -0.29 15.52
CA ALA A 69 -24.24 -1.47 15.59
C ALA A 69 -25.71 -1.17 15.24
N LEU A 70 -26.22 -0.01 15.67
CA LEU A 70 -27.55 0.48 15.30
C LEU A 70 -27.64 0.77 13.80
N GLU A 71 -26.64 1.45 13.23
CA GLU A 71 -26.62 1.78 11.79
C GLU A 71 -26.56 0.54 10.89
N LEU A 72 -25.86 -0.50 11.33
CA LEU A 72 -25.76 -1.78 10.62
C LEU A 72 -26.94 -2.74 10.89
N GLY A 73 -27.91 -2.36 11.73
CA GLY A 73 -29.07 -3.20 12.06
C GLY A 73 -28.74 -4.45 12.89
N LEU A 74 -27.67 -4.38 13.69
CA LEU A 74 -27.20 -5.49 14.52
C LEU A 74 -27.81 -5.50 15.93
N LYS A 75 -28.58 -4.46 16.30
CA LYS A 75 -29.36 -4.34 17.55
C LYS A 75 -30.62 -3.51 17.36
#